data_AF-A0AAP6EJC1-F1
#
_entry.id   AF-A0AAP6EJC1-F1
#
_cell.length_a   1.000
_cell.length_b   1.000
_cell.length_c   1.000
_cell.angle_alpha   90.00
_cell.angle_beta   90.00
_cell.angle_gamma   90.00
#
_symmetry.space_group_name_H-M   'P 1'
#
loop_
_entity.id
_entity.type
_entity.pdbx_description
1 polymer ?
#
loop_
_entity_poly.entity_id
_entity_poly.type
_entity_poly.pdbx_seq_one_letter_code
_entity_poly.pdbx_strand_id
1 'polypeptide(L)' 'MTTCRKFDCLRAEYEREIGFLLAHSRRHEGRPSAKSSAKQAAAAKARMARALTTHIGRCPECG' A
#
# COMPACT_ATOMS: atom_id res chain seq x y z
N MET A 1 7.05 -18.72 -4.27
CA MET A 1 7.07 -17.94 -3.02
C MET A 1 5.84 -18.31 -2.23
N THR A 2 6.05 -18.80 -1.03
CA THR A 2 4.97 -19.03 -0.08
C THR A 2 4.76 -17.73 0.69
N THR A 3 3.51 -17.28 0.84
CA THR A 3 3.16 -16.10 1.64
C THR A 3 2.26 -16.54 2.79
N CYS A 4 2.53 -16.06 3.99
CA CYS A 4 1.70 -16.36 5.14
C CYS A 4 0.46 -15.46 5.19
N ARG A 5 -0.54 -15.85 6.00
CA ARG A 5 -1.76 -15.05 6.19
C ARG A 5 -1.47 -13.61 6.65
N LYS A 6 -0.43 -13.40 7.47
CA LYS A 6 -0.05 -12.05 7.92
C LYS A 6 0.47 -11.18 6.77
N PHE A 7 1.20 -11.78 5.82
CA PHE A 7 1.65 -11.08 4.62
C PHE A 7 0.45 -10.62 3.79
N ASP A 8 -0.52 -11.50 3.56
CA ASP A 8 -1.72 -11.19 2.78
C ASP A 8 -2.59 -10.13 3.46
N CYS A 9 -2.78 -10.22 4.79
CA CYS A 9 -3.47 -9.18 5.56
C CYS A 9 -2.77 -7.83 5.44
N LEU A 10 -1.44 -7.80 5.64
CA LEU A 10 -0.65 -6.57 5.53
C LEU A 10 -0.75 -5.94 4.14
N ARG A 11 -0.65 -6.76 3.08
CA ARG A 11 -0.81 -6.31 1.70
C ARG A 11 -2.21 -5.73 1.47
N ALA A 12 -3.25 -6.45 1.89
CA ALA A 12 -4.65 -6.04 1.69
C ALA A 12 -4.99 -4.71 2.38
N GLU A 13 -4.42 -4.46 3.57
CA GLU A 13 -4.59 -3.19 4.28
C GLU A 13 -3.99 -2.01 3.51
N TYR A 14 -2.76 -2.15 3.04
CA TYR A 14 -2.10 -1.13 2.22
C TYR A 14 -2.83 -0.90 0.88
N GLU A 15 -3.21 -1.98 0.19
CA GLU A 15 -3.95 -1.90 -1.07
C GLU A 15 -5.28 -1.15 -0.89
N ARG A 16 -5.96 -1.37 0.24
CA ARG A 16 -7.19 -0.65 0.59
C ARG A 16 -6.92 0.84 0.82
N GLU A 17 -5.91 1.20 1.61
CA GLU A 17 -5.50 2.60 1.84
C GLU A 17 -5.17 3.30 0.51
N ILE A 18 -4.33 2.67 -0.31
CA ILE A 18 -3.94 3.17 -1.64
C ILE A 18 -5.18 3.34 -2.53
N GLY A 19 -6.09 2.38 -2.52
CA GLY A 19 -7.34 2.43 -3.26
C GLY A 19 -8.19 3.65 -2.88
N PHE A 20 -8.33 3.94 -1.58
CA PHE A 20 -9.05 5.13 -1.11
C PHE A 20 -8.38 6.43 -1.55
N LEU A 21 -7.06 6.52 -1.42
CA LEU A 21 -6.30 7.71 -1.82
C LEU A 21 -6.40 7.98 -3.33
N LEU A 22 -6.33 6.92 -4.16
CA LEU A 22 -6.50 7.03 -5.61
C LEU A 22 -7.95 7.35 -6.00
N ALA A 23 -8.94 6.79 -5.31
CA ALA A 23 -10.34 7.13 -5.53
C ALA A 23 -10.62 8.59 -5.18
N HIS A 24 -10.11 9.09 -4.05
CA HIS A 24 -10.22 10.50 -3.66
C HIS A 24 -9.53 11.40 -4.69
N SER A 25 -8.32 11.05 -5.10
CA SER A 25 -7.57 11.82 -6.11
C SER A 25 -8.35 11.96 -7.42
N ARG A 26 -8.91 10.85 -7.93
CA ARG A 26 -9.74 10.86 -9.16
C ARG A 26 -11.01 11.68 -9.00
N ARG A 27 -11.72 11.55 -7.86
CA ARG A 27 -12.98 12.28 -7.62
C ARG A 27 -12.80 13.79 -7.49
N HIS A 28 -11.60 14.25 -7.12
CA HIS A 28 -11.30 15.67 -6.90
C HIS A 28 -10.24 16.20 -7.87
N GLU A 29 -10.14 15.62 -9.07
CA GLU A 29 -9.18 16.02 -10.09
C GLU A 29 -9.20 17.54 -10.32
N GLY A 30 -8.01 18.13 -10.47
CA GLY A 30 -7.83 19.59 -10.55
C GLY A 30 -7.78 20.31 -9.20
N ARG A 31 -8.14 19.67 -8.07
CA ARG A 31 -8.01 20.27 -6.74
C ARG A 31 -6.65 19.95 -6.09
N PRO A 32 -6.11 20.85 -5.24
CA PRO A 32 -4.88 20.57 -4.48
C PRO A 32 -4.99 19.31 -3.61
N SER A 33 -6.17 19.00 -3.07
CA SER A 33 -6.43 17.79 -2.29
C SER A 33 -6.19 16.52 -3.11
N ALA A 34 -6.57 16.50 -4.39
CA ALA A 34 -6.32 15.36 -5.25
C ALA A 34 -4.83 15.11 -5.50
N LYS A 35 -4.05 16.18 -5.68
CA LYS A 35 -2.59 16.08 -5.81
C LYS A 35 -1.94 15.55 -4.53
N SER A 36 -2.42 16.00 -3.37
CA SER A 36 -1.97 15.49 -2.07
C SER A 36 -2.27 13.99 -1.93
N SER A 37 -3.51 13.57 -2.21
CA SER A 37 -3.89 12.15 -2.13
C SER A 37 -3.12 11.28 -3.13
N ALA A 38 -2.85 11.76 -4.35
CA ALA A 38 -2.00 11.03 -5.30
C ALA A 38 -0.58 10.83 -4.77
N LYS A 39 0.01 11.88 -4.18
CA LYS A 39 1.34 11.81 -3.55
C LYS A 39 1.34 10.83 -2.38
N GLN A 40 0.31 10.86 -1.55
CA GLN A 40 0.16 9.94 -0.43
C GLN A 40 0.00 8.49 -0.91
N ALA A 41 -0.75 8.24 -1.99
CA ALA A 41 -0.89 6.91 -2.58
C ALA A 41 0.46 6.35 -3.07
N ALA A 42 1.28 7.20 -3.71
CA ALA A 42 2.63 6.82 -4.12
C ALA A 42 3.54 6.50 -2.93
N ALA A 43 3.48 7.32 -1.87
CA ALA A 43 4.23 7.07 -0.64
C ALA A 43 3.76 5.79 0.07
N ALA A 44 2.46 5.52 0.10
CA ALA A 44 1.88 4.30 0.65
C ALA A 44 2.36 3.05 -0.11
N LYS A 45 2.45 3.09 -1.45
CA LYS A 45 3.05 2.02 -2.25
C LYS A 45 4.51 1.74 -1.84
N ALA A 46 5.31 2.78 -1.66
CA ALA A 46 6.70 2.62 -1.22
C ALA A 46 6.81 2.05 0.20
N ARG A 47 5.94 2.48 1.13
CA ARG A 47 5.84 1.92 2.49
C ARG A 47 5.43 0.45 2.46
N MET A 48 4.43 0.10 1.65
CA MET A 48 3.98 -1.28 1.45
C MET A 48 5.13 -2.16 0.98
N ALA A 49 5.84 -1.77 -0.09
CA ALA A 49 6.97 -2.54 -0.61
C ALA A 49 8.03 -2.81 0.47
N ARG A 50 8.42 -1.77 1.23
CA ARG A 50 9.37 -1.92 2.34
C ARG A 50 8.86 -2.87 3.43
N ALA A 51 7.59 -2.76 3.80
CA ALA A 51 6.98 -3.59 4.85
C ALA A 51 6.91 -5.06 4.42
N LEU A 52 6.53 -5.33 3.17
CA LEU A 52 6.47 -6.69 2.61
C LEU A 52 7.86 -7.30 2.45
N THR A 53 8.85 -6.56 1.95
CA THR A 53 10.24 -7.03 1.89
C THR A 53 10.80 -7.34 3.27
N THR A 54 10.54 -6.47 4.26
CA THR A 54 10.95 -6.71 5.65
C THR A 54 10.26 -7.94 6.24
N HIS A 55 8.99 -8.16 5.89
CA HIS A 55 8.24 -9.33 6.34
C HIS A 55 8.84 -10.62 5.78
N ILE A 56 9.08 -10.69 4.47
CA ILE A 56 9.69 -11.86 3.82
C ILE A 56 11.07 -12.16 4.43
N GLY A 57 11.90 -11.14 4.67
CA GLY A 57 13.23 -11.33 5.26
C GLY A 57 13.25 -11.79 6.72
N ARG A 58 12.10 -11.81 7.42
CA ARG A 58 12.01 -12.15 8.85
C ARG A 58 11.02 -13.27 9.16
N CYS A 59 10.06 -13.53 8.28
CA CYS A 59 9.02 -14.51 8.53
C CYS A 59 9.51 -15.90 8.13
N PRO A 60 9.49 -16.88 9.04
CA PRO A 60 9.95 -18.25 8.74
C PRO A 60 9.05 -18.99 7.75
N GLU A 61 7.80 -18.53 7.57
CA GLU A 61 6.84 -19.11 6.62
C GLU A 61 6.89 -18.45 5.24
N CYS A 62 7.45 -17.24 5.12
CA CYS A 62 7.47 -16.51 3.85
C CYS A 62 8.81 -16.70 3.14
N GLY A 63 8.76 -17.13 1.88
CA GLY A 63 9.92 -17.51 1.06
C GLY A 63 9.49 -18.25 -0.18
#